data_AF-A0A938FCI2-F1
#
_entry.id   AF-A0A938FCI2-F1
#
_cell.length_a   1.000
_cell.length_b   1.000
_cell.length_c   1.000
_cell.angle_alpha   90.00
_cell.angle_beta   90.00
_cell.angle_gamma   90.00
#
_symmetry.space_group_name_H-M   'P 1'
#
loop_
_entity.id
_entity.type
_entity.pdbx_description
1 polymer ?
#
loop_
_entity_poly.entity_id
_entity_poly.type
_entity_poly.pdbx_seq_one_letter_code
_entity_poly.pdbx_strand_id
1 'polypeptide(L)' 'LRAWLPREIPLITPGIRLSASDDDQKRTMTPKDAITAGADFLVIGRPITRAIDPRSAARSIFESLE' A
#
# COMPACT_ATOMS: atom_id res chain seq x y z
N LEU A 1 -16.09 -3.54 -2.00
CA LEU A 1 -16.36 -2.09 -1.80
C LEU A 1 -16.59 -1.38 -3.14
N ARG A 2 -15.64 -1.42 -4.08
CA ARG A 2 -15.78 -0.70 -5.37
C ARG A 2 -16.97 -1.11 -6.24
N ALA A 3 -17.47 -2.34 -6.09
CA ALA A 3 -18.70 -2.80 -6.75
C ALA A 3 -20.00 -2.19 -6.18
N TRP A 4 -19.96 -1.61 -4.98
CA TRP A 4 -21.14 -1.17 -4.23
C TRP A 4 -21.13 0.33 -3.92
N LEU A 5 -20.00 1.00 -4.11
CA LEU A 5 -19.80 2.41 -3.80
C LEU A 5 -19.57 3.21 -5.09
N PRO A 6 -20.13 4.42 -5.21
CA PRO A 6 -19.84 5.35 -6.30
C PRO A 6 -18.35 5.61 -6.48
N ARG A 7 -17.96 5.95 -7.72
CA ARG A 7 -16.55 6.20 -8.05
C ARG A 7 -15.95 7.40 -7.34
N GLU A 8 -16.77 8.40 -6.95
CA GLU A 8 -16.31 9.58 -6.23
C GLU A 8 -15.89 9.28 -4.78
N ILE A 9 -16.27 8.11 -4.23
CA ILE A 9 -15.86 7.73 -2.89
C ILE A 9 -14.44 7.16 -2.94
N PRO A 10 -13.45 7.82 -2.30
CA PRO A 10 -12.09 7.32 -2.27
C PRO A 10 -11.96 6.13 -1.32
N LEU A 11 -11.31 5.07 -1.80
CA LEU A 11 -10.97 3.90 -1.01
C LEU A 11 -9.52 4.00 -0.54
N ILE A 12 -9.36 4.13 0.78
CA ILE A 12 -8.06 4.23 1.44
C ILE A 12 -7.72 2.87 2.06
N THR A 13 -6.60 2.28 1.65
CA THR A 13 -6.18 0.93 2.09
C THR A 13 -4.91 1.00 2.92
N PRO A 14 -4.99 0.83 4.25
CA PRO A 14 -3.83 0.66 5.11
C PRO A 14 -3.31 -0.77 5.13
N GLY A 15 -2.08 -0.96 5.62
CA GLY A 15 -1.48 -2.29 5.80
C GLY A 15 -0.78 -2.86 4.55
N ILE A 16 -0.30 -1.97 3.68
CA ILE A 16 0.45 -2.36 2.48
C ILE A 16 1.88 -2.79 2.84
N ARG A 17 2.33 -3.92 2.30
CA ARG A 17 3.71 -4.43 2.48
C ARG A 17 4.38 -4.70 1.14
N LEU A 18 5.69 -4.45 1.09
CA LEU A 18 6.54 -4.62 -0.09
C LEU A 18 7.23 -5.98 -0.15
N SER A 19 7.36 -6.62 1.01
CA SER A 19 7.94 -7.94 1.18
C SER A 19 7.27 -8.64 2.36
N ALA A 20 7.35 -9.98 2.39
CA ALA A 20 6.96 -10.75 3.56
C ALA A 20 7.91 -10.37 4.71
N SER A 21 7.38 -9.71 5.74
CA SER A 21 8.11 -9.46 6.98
C SER A 21 7.36 -10.06 8.16
N ASP A 22 8.11 -10.50 9.16
CA ASP A 22 7.65 -11.31 10.29
C ASP A 22 7.07 -10.43 11.42
N ASP A 23 6.10 -9.60 11.08
CA ASP A 23 5.60 -8.52 11.94
C ASP A 23 4.09 -8.63 12.14
N ASP A 24 3.59 -7.94 13.16
CA ASP A 24 2.26 -8.04 13.81
C ASP A 24 0.99 -7.95 12.91
N GLN A 25 1.11 -7.74 11.61
CA GLN A 25 -0.03 -7.63 10.71
C GLN A 25 -0.43 -8.99 10.11
N LYS A 26 -1.53 -9.55 10.62
CA LYS A 26 -2.13 -10.82 10.18
C LYS A 26 -2.71 -10.83 8.75
N ARG A 27 -2.94 -9.67 8.12
CA ARG A 27 -3.46 -9.55 6.76
C ARG A 27 -2.72 -8.41 6.07
N THR A 28 -1.90 -8.74 5.09
CA THR A 28 -1.10 -7.78 4.32
C THR A 28 -1.39 -8.00 2.84
N MET A 29 -1.30 -6.92 2.07
CA MET A 29 -1.55 -6.93 0.63
C MET A 29 -0.39 -6.20 -0.05
N THR A 30 0.01 -6.67 -1.23
CA THR A 30 1.00 -5.94 -2.03
C THR A 30 0.39 -4.64 -2.55
N PRO A 31 1.20 -3.61 -2.86
CA PRO A 31 0.68 -2.38 -3.43
C PRO A 31 -0.15 -2.61 -4.71
N LYS A 32 0.31 -3.53 -5.59
CA LYS A 32 -0.35 -3.86 -6.86
C LYS A 32 -1.71 -4.56 -6.67
N ASP A 33 -1.79 -5.47 -5.70
CA ASP A 33 -3.05 -6.15 -5.37
C ASP A 33 -4.08 -5.17 -4.82
N ALA A 34 -3.64 -4.19 -4.02
CA ALA A 34 -4.53 -3.18 -3.45
C ALA A 34 -5.14 -2.27 -4.52
N ILE A 35 -4.33 -1.83 -5.50
CA ILE A 35 -4.82 -1.07 -6.65
C ILE A 35 -5.78 -1.91 -7.49
N THR A 36 -5.45 -3.18 -7.75
CA THR A 36 -6.31 -4.11 -8.49
C THR A 36 -7.65 -4.35 -7.77
N ALA A 37 -7.64 -4.38 -6.43
CA ALA A 37 -8.84 -4.46 -5.61
C ALA A 37 -9.67 -3.15 -5.61
N GLY A 38 -9.16 -2.08 -6.19
CA GLY A 38 -9.83 -0.79 -6.37
C GLY A 38 -9.48 0.26 -5.33
N ALA A 39 -8.33 0.15 -4.65
CA ALA A 39 -7.84 1.20 -3.76
C ALA A 39 -7.46 2.45 -4.57
N ASP A 40 -7.91 3.63 -4.11
CA ASP A 40 -7.52 4.92 -4.67
C ASP A 40 -6.30 5.49 -3.92
N PHE A 41 -6.14 5.14 -2.63
CA PHE A 41 -5.00 5.55 -1.80
C PHE A 41 -4.41 4.39 -1.02
N LEU A 42 -3.08 4.35 -0.96
CA LEU A 42 -2.31 3.37 -0.20
C LEU A 42 -1.65 4.05 1.01
N VAL A 43 -1.87 3.51 2.21
CA VAL A 43 -1.23 4.01 3.43
C VAL A 43 -0.06 3.12 3.80
N ILE A 44 1.15 3.66 3.64
CA ILE A 44 2.42 2.96 3.86
C ILE A 44 3.22 3.67 4.95
N GLY A 45 3.35 3.03 6.10
CA GLY A 45 3.99 3.61 7.29
C GLY A 45 5.42 3.12 7.49
N ARG A 46 5.57 2.04 8.27
CA ARG A 46 6.87 1.48 8.70
C ARG A 46 7.87 1.23 7.57
N PRO A 47 7.47 0.71 6.38
CA PRO A 47 8.42 0.49 5.29
C PRO A 47 9.14 1.76 4.81
N ILE A 48 8.50 2.93 4.92
CA ILE A 48 9.09 4.23 4.53
C ILE A 48 9.76 4.89 5.73
N THR A 49 9.03 4.99 6.85
CA THR A 49 9.47 5.75 8.04
C THR A 49 10.63 5.12 8.80
N ARG A 50 10.85 3.80 8.68
CA ARG A 50 11.98 3.09 9.31
C ARG A 50 13.12 2.77 8.34
N ALA A 51 13.01 3.17 7.07
CA ALA A 51 14.08 2.97 6.11
C ALA A 51 15.28 3.88 6.41
N ILE A 52 16.48 3.42 6.07
CA ILE A 52 17.72 4.21 6.16
C ILE A 52 17.60 5.48 5.30
N ASP A 53 17.01 5.35 4.11
CA ASP A 53 16.66 6.46 3.24
C ASP A 53 15.15 6.40 2.91
N PRO A 54 14.32 7.19 3.61
CA PRO A 54 12.88 7.25 3.38
C PRO A 54 12.51 7.70 1.97
N ARG A 55 13.30 8.58 1.34
CA ARG A 55 13.05 9.05 -0.02
C ARG A 55 13.28 7.92 -1.01
N SER A 56 14.42 7.22 -0.89
CA SER A 56 14.71 6.07 -1.74
C SER A 56 13.66 4.97 -1.55
N ALA A 57 13.26 4.69 -0.31
CA ALA A 57 12.21 3.71 -0.03
C ALA A 57 10.89 4.10 -0.68
N ALA A 58 10.41 5.33 -0.48
CA ALA A 58 9.18 5.82 -1.12
C ALA A 58 9.25 5.75 -2.65
N ARG A 59 10.42 6.06 -3.23
CA ARG A 59 10.63 5.98 -4.67
C ARG A 59 10.59 4.55 -5.20
N SER A 60 11.29 3.61 -4.57
CA SER A 60 11.26 2.20 -4.98
C SER A 60 9.87 1.60 -4.88
N ILE A 61 9.07 2.03 -3.89
CA ILE A 61 7.66 1.65 -3.77
C ILE A 61 6.87 2.16 -4.97
N PHE A 62 7.02 3.45 -5.29
CA PHE A 62 6.34 4.06 -6.41
C PHE A 62 6.72 3.38 -7.74
N GLU A 63 8.01 3.09 -7.94
CA GLU A 63 8.50 2.37 -9.12
C GLU A 63 7.98 0.93 -9.21
N SER A 64 7.62 0.30 -8.08
CA SER A 64 7.00 -1.05 -8.09
C SER A 64 5.51 -1.06 -8.50
N LEU A 65 4.90 0.11 -8.61
CA LEU A 65 3.48 0.29 -8.98
C LEU A 65 3.26 0.52 -10.48
N GLU A 66 4.29 1.00 -11.19
CA GLU A 66 4.35 1.08 -12.65
C GLU A 66 4.63 -0.30 -13.28
#